data_AF-A0A6P9DV23-F1
#
_entry.id   AF-A0A6P9DV23-F1
#
_cell.length_a   1.000
_cell.length_b   1.000
_cell.length_c   1.000
_cell.angle_alpha   90.00
_cell.angle_beta   90.00
_cell.angle_gamma   90.00
#
_symmetry.space_group_name_H-M   'P 1'
#
loop_
_entity.id
_entity.type
_entity.pdbx_description
1 polymer ?
#
loop_
_entity_poly.entity_id
_entity_poly.type
_entity_poly.pdbx_seq_one_letter_code
_entity_poly.pdbx_strand_id
1 'polypeptide(L)'
;MIRRVIQAYEMLSNYSRSEIIERECLDPFENPECEAFDLFVNEVLCLGKGCPYSCVKGAPHAFTYASTGTARVSSQGHGDDYQVQMAVGQCPRSCIYYVTPSQRIMLEELLDSILNKPYDTSAEAELLYSLMAKAKFENNRYQKPKKQPKTSTKHVDWF
;
A
#
# COMPACT_ATOMS: atom_id res chain seq x y z
N MET A 1 -18.82 4.96 -25.84
CA MET A 1 -18.79 5.18 -24.37
C MET A 1 -19.88 4.40 -23.64
N ILE A 2 -21.15 4.54 -24.01
CA ILE A 2 -22.30 3.86 -23.36
C ILE A 2 -22.11 2.35 -23.18
N ARG A 3 -21.53 1.66 -24.17
CA ARG A 3 -21.28 0.21 -24.09
C ARG A 3 -20.37 -0.22 -22.93
N ARG A 4 -19.36 0.60 -22.58
CA ARG A 4 -18.46 0.34 -21.44
C ARG A 4 -19.15 0.62 -20.10
N VAL A 5 -20.05 1.60 -20.08
CA VAL A 5 -20.84 1.96 -18.88
C VAL A 5 -21.84 0.85 -18.57
N ILE A 6 -22.54 0.33 -19.58
CA ILE A 6 -23.48 -0.79 -19.42
C ILE A 6 -22.73 -2.03 -18.90
N GLN A 7 -21.57 -2.33 -19.48
CA GLN A 7 -20.74 -3.47 -19.08
C GLN A 7 -20.22 -3.35 -17.64
N ALA A 8 -19.86 -2.13 -17.21
CA ALA A 8 -19.51 -1.86 -15.81
C ALA A 8 -20.71 -2.05 -14.87
N TYR A 9 -21.89 -1.57 -15.27
CA TYR A 9 -23.13 -1.77 -14.50
C TYR A 9 -23.52 -3.25 -14.39
N GLU A 10 -23.39 -4.04 -15.45
CA GLU A 10 -23.66 -5.49 -15.45
C GLU A 10 -22.67 -6.25 -14.54
N MET A 11 -21.40 -5.86 -14.54
CA MET A 11 -20.40 -6.42 -13.63
C MET A 11 -20.69 -6.08 -12.17
N LEU A 12 -21.16 -4.86 -11.89
CA LEU A 12 -21.55 -4.42 -10.55
C LEU A 12 -22.89 -5.04 -10.10
N SER A 13 -23.85 -5.26 -11.01
CA SER A 13 -25.15 -5.86 -10.68
C SER A 13 -25.09 -7.36 -10.39
N ASN A 14 -24.01 -8.02 -10.79
CA ASN A 14 -23.76 -9.44 -10.49
C ASN A 14 -23.24 -9.66 -9.07
N TYR A 15 -22.85 -8.61 -8.35
CA TYR A 15 -22.59 -8.66 -6.92
C TYR A 15 -23.85 -8.26 -6.16
N SER A 16 -24.20 -8.99 -5.10
CA SER A 16 -25.26 -8.52 -4.21
C SER A 16 -24.82 -7.20 -3.57
N ARG A 17 -25.76 -6.27 -3.37
CA ARG A 17 -25.49 -4.98 -2.71
C ARG A 17 -24.78 -5.19 -1.35
N SER A 18 -25.08 -6.29 -0.66
CA SER A 18 -24.44 -6.70 0.58
C SER A 18 -22.97 -7.11 0.39
N GLU A 19 -22.63 -7.90 -0.63
CA GLU A 19 -21.24 -8.29 -0.94
C GLU A 19 -20.36 -7.10 -1.37
N ILE A 20 -20.95 -6.09 -2.03
CA ILE A 20 -20.27 -4.84 -2.37
C ILE A 20 -19.97 -4.03 -1.10
N ILE A 21 -20.98 -3.86 -0.23
CA ILE A 21 -20.84 -3.11 1.03
C ILE A 21 -19.87 -3.81 1.99
N GLU A 22 -19.94 -5.13 2.11
CA GLU A 22 -19.03 -5.90 2.95
C GLU A 22 -17.58 -5.76 2.47
N ARG A 23 -17.32 -5.76 1.16
CA ARG A 23 -15.95 -5.54 0.65
C ARG A 23 -15.46 -4.11 0.81
N GLU A 24 -16.32 -3.10 0.65
CA GLU A 24 -15.95 -1.69 0.77
C GLU A 24 -15.79 -1.22 2.23
N CYS A 25 -16.30 -1.97 3.20
CA CYS A 25 -16.34 -1.58 4.61
C CYS A 25 -15.35 -2.37 5.50
N LEU A 26 -14.46 -3.18 4.92
CA LEU A 26 -13.41 -3.86 5.67
C LEU A 26 -12.26 -2.91 5.99
N ASP A 27 -11.88 -2.85 7.27
CA ASP A 27 -10.66 -2.14 7.69
C ASP A 27 -9.45 -2.77 6.98
N PRO A 28 -8.75 -2.03 6.08
CA PRO A 28 -7.63 -2.58 5.33
C PRO A 28 -6.43 -2.91 6.23
N PHE A 29 -6.43 -2.45 7.48
CA PHE A 29 -5.43 -2.82 8.48
C PHE A 29 -5.79 -4.11 9.23
N GLU A 30 -7.04 -4.58 9.19
CA GLU A 30 -7.45 -5.91 9.70
C GLU A 30 -7.47 -6.95 8.58
N ASN A 31 -8.01 -6.59 7.42
CA ASN A 31 -8.19 -7.48 6.27
C ASN A 31 -7.61 -6.81 5.02
N PRO A 32 -6.28 -6.98 4.78
CA PRO A 32 -5.62 -6.39 3.62
C PRO A 32 -6.29 -6.85 2.31
N GLU A 33 -6.50 -5.92 1.39
CA GLU A 33 -7.20 -6.20 0.14
C GLU A 33 -6.35 -6.98 -0.88
N CYS A 34 -5.02 -6.83 -0.80
CA CYS A 34 -4.05 -7.44 -1.69
C CYS A 34 -2.67 -7.59 -1.02
N GLU A 35 -1.68 -8.08 -1.78
CA GLU A 35 -0.27 -7.97 -1.36
C GLU A 35 0.14 -6.52 -1.15
N ALA A 36 0.98 -6.31 -0.13
CA ALA A 36 1.56 -5.02 0.16
C ALA A 36 2.80 -4.78 -0.71
N PHE A 37 2.61 -4.16 -1.87
CA PHE A 37 3.71 -3.74 -2.76
C PHE A 37 3.88 -2.23 -2.84
N ASP A 38 2.87 -1.46 -2.42
CA ASP A 38 2.95 -0.01 -2.41
C ASP A 38 3.93 0.43 -1.31
N LEU A 39 4.70 1.46 -1.61
CA LEU A 39 5.66 2.07 -0.72
C LEU A 39 5.00 3.23 0.02
N PHE A 40 5.29 3.31 1.32
CA PHE A 40 4.97 4.44 2.17
C PHE A 40 6.23 4.87 2.95
N VAL A 41 6.47 6.18 3.06
CA VAL A 41 7.55 6.73 3.89
C VAL A 41 6.94 7.53 5.03
N ASN A 42 7.23 7.12 6.26
CA ASN A 42 6.89 7.91 7.44
C ASN A 42 7.90 9.05 7.60
N GLU A 43 7.52 10.23 7.12
CA GLU A 43 8.37 11.42 7.14
C GLU A 43 8.68 11.90 8.56
N VAL A 44 7.83 11.62 9.56
CA VAL A 44 8.06 11.98 10.97
C VAL A 44 9.33 11.32 11.53
N LEU A 45 9.66 10.12 11.05
CA LEU A 45 10.84 9.36 11.49
C LEU A 45 12.03 9.50 10.55
N CYS A 46 11.85 10.11 9.37
CA CYS A 46 12.85 10.14 8.32
C CYS A 46 14.00 11.09 8.66
N LEU A 47 15.24 10.60 8.58
CA LEU A 47 16.44 11.44 8.76
C LEU A 47 16.73 12.38 7.57
N GLY A 48 15.99 12.20 6.46
CA GLY A 48 16.12 13.03 5.27
C GLY A 48 17.51 13.02 4.66
N LYS A 49 17.99 14.19 4.25
CA LYS A 49 19.30 14.39 3.60
C LYS A 49 20.50 13.96 4.46
N GLY A 50 20.33 13.87 5.78
CA GLY A 50 21.36 13.42 6.71
C GLY A 50 21.46 11.89 6.87
N CYS A 51 20.60 11.12 6.21
CA CYS A 51 20.62 9.66 6.34
C CYS A 51 21.91 9.06 5.73
N PRO A 52 22.68 8.22 6.46
CA PRO A 52 23.88 7.57 5.93
C PRO A 52 23.54 6.55 4.81
N TYR A 53 22.35 5.94 4.87
CA TYR A 53 21.81 5.05 3.84
C TYR A 53 20.65 5.74 3.11
N SER A 54 20.98 6.62 2.17
CA SER A 54 19.97 7.44 1.47
C SER A 54 19.18 6.60 0.46
N CYS A 55 17.88 6.42 0.72
CA CYS A 55 16.94 5.77 -0.20
C CYS A 55 16.79 6.54 -1.51
N VAL A 56 16.85 7.88 -1.48
CA VAL A 56 16.81 8.74 -2.67
C VAL A 56 18.03 8.51 -3.57
N LYS A 57 19.20 8.25 -3.00
CA LYS A 57 20.39 7.88 -3.81
C LYS A 57 20.37 6.41 -4.26
N GLY A 58 19.85 5.52 -3.42
CA GLY A 58 19.80 4.07 -3.70
C GLY A 58 18.77 3.68 -4.75
N ALA A 59 17.61 4.36 -4.78
CA ALA A 59 16.51 4.12 -5.72
C ALA A 59 15.87 5.47 -6.14
N PRO A 60 16.57 6.31 -6.93
CA PRO A 60 16.12 7.66 -7.29
C PRO A 60 14.87 7.69 -8.16
N HIS A 61 14.49 6.57 -8.78
CA HIS A 61 13.25 6.43 -9.52
C HIS A 61 12.03 6.30 -8.59
N ALA A 62 12.20 5.72 -7.40
CA ALA A 62 11.12 5.46 -6.44
C ALA A 62 11.01 6.54 -5.35
N PHE A 63 12.12 7.19 -5.00
CA PHE A 63 12.18 8.17 -3.91
C PHE A 63 12.75 9.51 -4.33
N THR A 64 12.19 10.58 -3.77
CA THR A 64 12.69 11.96 -3.91
C THR A 64 12.73 12.65 -2.54
N TYR A 65 13.37 13.81 -2.46
CA TYR A 65 13.32 14.66 -1.26
C TYR A 65 12.11 15.60 -1.33
N ALA A 66 11.32 15.65 -0.26
CA ALA A 66 10.30 16.65 -0.04
C ALA A 66 10.93 18.02 0.31
N SER A 67 10.10 19.07 0.33
CA SER A 67 10.52 20.44 0.71
C SER A 67 11.05 20.51 2.14
N THR A 68 10.51 19.69 3.04
CA THR A 68 10.95 19.46 4.42
C THR A 68 12.34 18.80 4.53
N GLY A 69 12.87 18.27 3.42
CA GLY A 69 14.17 17.58 3.38
C GLY A 69 14.12 16.09 3.75
N THR A 70 12.96 15.58 4.13
CA THR A 70 12.65 14.15 4.30
C THR A 70 12.49 13.45 2.95
N ALA A 71 12.62 12.12 2.93
CA ALA A 71 12.36 11.34 1.74
C ALA A 71 10.85 11.11 1.57
N ARG A 72 10.37 11.09 0.32
CA ARG A 72 9.00 10.76 -0.07
C ARG A 72 9.02 9.81 -1.26
N VAL A 73 7.98 8.99 -1.40
CA VAL A 73 7.78 8.14 -2.58
C VAL A 73 7.37 9.01 -3.77
N SER A 74 8.12 8.94 -4.87
CA SER A 74 7.82 9.63 -6.13
C SER A 74 7.17 8.71 -7.17
N SER A 75 7.49 7.42 -7.11
CA SER A 75 6.89 6.39 -7.95
C SER A 75 6.77 5.12 -7.14
N GLN A 76 5.63 4.44 -7.26
CA GLN A 76 5.47 3.11 -6.69
C GLN A 76 6.46 2.16 -7.37
N GLY A 77 7.20 1.41 -6.55
CA GLY A 77 8.10 0.37 -7.02
C GLY A 77 7.31 -0.89 -7.40
N HIS A 78 7.89 -1.75 -8.23
CA HIS A 78 7.36 -3.11 -8.36
C HIS A 78 7.91 -3.96 -7.20
N GLY A 79 7.15 -4.95 -6.73
CA GLY A 79 7.54 -5.79 -5.58
C GLY A 79 8.92 -6.45 -5.71
N ASP A 80 9.41 -6.65 -6.94
CA ASP A 80 10.68 -7.30 -7.26
C ASP A 80 11.84 -6.32 -7.53
N ASP A 81 11.63 -5.02 -7.30
CA ASP A 81 12.67 -4.01 -7.52
C ASP A 81 13.76 -4.08 -6.45
N TYR A 82 14.91 -4.65 -6.83
CA TYR A 82 16.05 -4.87 -5.94
C TYR A 82 16.58 -3.57 -5.30
N GLN A 83 16.62 -2.47 -6.03
CA GLN A 83 17.14 -1.20 -5.50
C GLN A 83 16.20 -0.64 -4.43
N VAL A 84 14.89 -0.75 -4.66
CA VAL A 84 13.87 -0.39 -3.67
C VAL A 84 13.96 -1.30 -2.45
N GLN A 85 14.03 -2.63 -2.63
CA GLN A 85 14.16 -3.58 -1.53
C GLN A 85 15.40 -3.31 -0.67
N MET A 86 16.53 -2.99 -1.29
CA MET A 86 17.75 -2.58 -0.58
C MET A 86 17.56 -1.27 0.17
N ALA A 87 16.96 -0.25 -0.45
CA ALA A 87 16.70 1.03 0.20
C ALA A 87 15.76 0.88 1.42
N VAL A 88 14.73 0.05 1.32
CA VAL A 88 13.80 -0.26 2.42
C VAL A 88 14.55 -0.99 3.54
N GLY A 89 15.31 -2.05 3.21
CA GLY A 89 16.01 -2.87 4.19
C GLY A 89 17.18 -2.17 4.90
N GLN A 90 17.81 -1.18 4.27
CA GLN A 90 18.93 -0.42 4.83
C GLN A 90 18.51 0.84 5.60
N CYS A 91 17.22 1.18 5.61
CA CYS A 91 16.74 2.37 6.30
C CYS A 91 17.01 2.27 7.82
N PRO A 92 17.88 3.10 8.42
CA PRO A 92 18.30 2.93 9.81
C PRO A 92 17.19 3.26 10.82
N ARG A 93 16.19 4.04 10.39
CA ARG A 93 15.01 4.38 11.21
C ARG A 93 13.82 3.48 10.90
N SER A 94 13.97 2.53 9.97
CA SER A 94 12.88 1.69 9.46
C SER A 94 11.67 2.54 9.04
N CYS A 95 11.89 3.71 8.42
CA CYS A 95 10.82 4.66 8.11
C CYS A 95 10.14 4.40 6.75
N ILE A 96 10.52 3.34 6.03
CA ILE A 96 9.97 2.97 4.72
C ILE A 96 9.25 1.63 4.86
N TYR A 97 8.00 1.55 4.38
CA TYR A 97 7.09 0.44 4.60
C TYR A 97 6.48 -0.03 3.30
N TYR A 98 6.28 -1.34 3.20
CA TYR A 98 5.40 -1.94 2.21
C TYR A 98 3.99 -2.03 2.77
N VAL A 99 3.02 -1.47 2.06
CA VAL A 99 1.61 -1.36 2.44
C VAL A 99 0.72 -1.73 1.25
N THR A 100 -0.55 -2.00 1.51
CA THR A 100 -1.53 -2.13 0.43
C THR A 100 -1.94 -0.76 -0.11
N PRO A 101 -2.52 -0.67 -1.31
CA PRO A 101 -2.96 0.61 -1.88
C PRO A 101 -3.93 1.39 -0.97
N SER A 102 -4.88 0.72 -0.31
CA SER A 102 -5.86 1.34 0.59
C SER A 102 -5.21 1.81 1.89
N GLN A 103 -4.32 0.99 2.47
CA GLN A 103 -3.51 1.40 3.62
C GLN A 103 -2.67 2.63 3.27
N ARG A 104 -2.03 2.66 2.09
CA ARG A 104 -1.19 3.79 1.66
C ARG A 104 -1.97 5.09 1.66
N ILE A 105 -3.15 5.12 1.03
CA ILE A 105 -3.97 6.34 0.94
C ILE A 105 -4.28 6.88 2.35
N MET A 106 -4.73 6.01 3.26
CA MET A 106 -5.06 6.42 4.64
C MET A 106 -3.82 6.91 5.42
N LEU A 107 -2.67 6.24 5.25
CA LEU A 107 -1.43 6.63 5.91
C LEU A 107 -0.87 7.95 5.36
N GLU A 108 -0.97 8.19 4.05
CA GLU A 108 -0.56 9.43 3.40
C GLU A 108 -1.42 10.61 3.85
N GLU A 109 -2.74 10.44 3.94
CA GLU A 109 -3.66 11.46 4.46
C GLU A 109 -3.39 11.79 5.93
N LEU A 110 -3.17 10.76 6.77
CA LEU A 110 -2.82 10.96 8.17
C LEU A 110 -1.47 11.66 8.32
N LEU A 111 -0.47 11.27 7.53
CA LEU A 111 0.84 11.91 7.53
C LEU A 111 0.77 13.38 7.11
N ASP A 112 0.00 13.71 6.07
CA ASP A 112 -0.19 15.09 5.63
C ASP A 112 -0.85 15.94 6.73
N SER A 113 -1.86 15.39 7.41
CA SER A 113 -2.49 16.02 8.58
C SER A 113 -1.48 16.29 9.71
N ILE A 114 -0.57 15.35 9.99
CA ILE A 114 0.50 15.50 10.99
C ILE A 114 1.46 16.62 10.60
N LEU A 115 1.89 16.66 9.34
CA LEU A 115 2.91 17.61 8.87
C LEU A 115 2.39 19.05 8.76
N ASN A 116 1.09 19.25 8.52
CA ASN A 116 0.50 20.56 8.21
C ASN A 116 -0.16 21.27 9.42
N LYS A 117 -0.26 20.63 10.59
CA LYS A 117 -0.90 21.22 11.77
C LYS A 117 0.08 22.08 12.60
N PRO A 118 -0.35 23.27 13.10
CA PRO A 118 0.52 24.19 13.86
C PRO A 118 0.61 23.88 15.38
N TYR A 119 0.04 22.76 15.84
CA TYR A 119 -0.03 22.38 17.25
C TYR A 119 0.45 20.93 17.44
N ASP A 120 0.52 20.46 18.69
CA ASP A 120 0.99 19.11 19.01
C ASP A 120 0.16 18.02 18.32
N THR A 121 0.83 17.19 17.54
CA THR A 121 0.26 16.05 16.80
C THR A 121 0.74 14.71 17.36
N SER A 122 1.14 14.68 18.63
CA SER A 122 1.64 13.48 19.31
C SER A 122 0.69 12.29 19.18
N ALA A 123 -0.61 12.51 19.40
CA ALA A 123 -1.63 11.48 19.28
C ALA A 123 -1.78 10.94 17.84
N GLU A 124 -1.79 11.81 16.82
CA GLU A 124 -1.83 11.38 15.43
C GLU A 124 -0.56 10.64 15.02
N ALA A 125 0.61 11.05 15.52
CA ALA A 125 1.87 10.35 15.27
C ALA A 125 1.90 8.96 15.93
N GLU A 126 1.36 8.83 17.15
CA GLU A 126 1.17 7.53 17.81
C GLU A 126 0.18 6.63 17.05
N LEU A 127 -0.93 7.21 16.58
CA LEU A 127 -1.89 6.50 15.73
C LEU A 127 -1.22 6.01 14.44
N LEU A 128 -0.48 6.88 13.74
CA LEU A 128 0.26 6.52 12.53
C LEU A 128 1.21 5.34 12.82
N TYR A 129 1.98 5.41 13.90
CA TYR A 129 2.88 4.32 14.29
C TYR A 129 2.12 3.01 14.57
N SER A 130 0.98 3.07 15.28
CA SER A 130 0.16 1.90 15.58
C SER A 130 -0.40 1.23 14.32
N LEU A 131 -0.89 2.03 13.36
CA LEU A 131 -1.44 1.55 12.09
C LEU A 131 -0.34 0.89 11.25
N MET A 132 0.86 1.47 11.24
CA MET A 132 2.00 0.90 10.53
C MET A 132 2.46 -0.43 11.13
N ALA A 133 2.46 -0.54 12.47
CA ALA A 133 2.76 -1.80 13.15
C ALA A 133 1.72 -2.88 12.81
N LYS A 134 0.45 -2.50 12.79
CA LYS A 134 -0.67 -3.37 12.42
C LYS A 134 -0.60 -3.82 10.95
N ALA A 135 -0.39 -2.89 10.02
CA ALA A 135 -0.19 -3.19 8.60
C ALA A 135 0.98 -4.17 8.41
N LYS A 136 2.13 -3.93 9.04
CA LYS A 136 3.28 -4.85 8.96
C LYS A 136 2.93 -6.25 9.46
N PHE A 137 2.09 -6.37 10.48
CA PHE A 137 1.65 -7.67 11.00
C PHE A 137 0.70 -8.38 10.02
N GLU A 138 -0.37 -7.72 9.59
CA GLU A 138 -1.41 -8.35 8.75
C GLU A 138 -0.98 -8.56 7.30
N ASN A 139 -0.14 -7.68 6.73
CA ASN A 139 0.32 -7.82 5.35
C ASN A 139 1.13 -9.11 5.14
N ASN A 140 1.85 -9.57 6.16
CA ASN A 140 2.57 -10.85 6.13
C ASN A 140 1.65 -12.09 6.19
N ARG A 141 0.37 -11.89 6.54
CA ARG A 141 -0.64 -12.95 6.69
C ARG A 141 -1.60 -13.01 5.51
N TYR A 142 -1.55 -12.04 4.60
CA TYR A 142 -2.38 -12.03 3.41
C TYR A 142 -2.18 -13.32 2.60
N GLN A 143 -3.28 -14.00 2.28
CA GLN A 143 -3.29 -15.17 1.40
C GLN A 143 -4.08 -14.84 0.15
N LYS A 144 -3.47 -14.99 -1.03
CA LYS A 144 -4.19 -14.88 -2.31
C LYS A 144 -5.42 -15.79 -2.28
N PRO A 145 -6.61 -15.29 -2.66
CA PRO A 145 -7.77 -16.14 -2.85
C PRO A 145 -7.39 -17.31 -3.75
N LYS A 146 -7.69 -18.54 -3.32
CA LYS A 146 -7.42 -19.73 -4.14
C LYS A 146 -8.12 -19.55 -5.49
N LYS A 147 -7.36 -19.55 -6.58
CA LYS A 147 -7.94 -19.54 -7.93
C LYS A 147 -8.90 -20.72 -8.03
N GLN A 148 -10.16 -20.47 -8.39
CA GLN A 148 -11.06 -21.57 -8.68
C GLN A 148 -10.43 -22.45 -9.76
N PRO A 149 -10.43 -23.78 -9.60
CA PRO A 149 -9.91 -24.67 -10.63
C PRO A 149 -10.64 -24.39 -11.94
N LYS A 150 -9.90 -24.23 -13.04
CA LYS A 150 -10.49 -24.10 -14.37
C LYS A 150 -11.25 -25.39 -14.65
N THR A 151 -12.58 -25.38 -14.55
CA THR A 151 -13.41 -26.49 -15.03
C THR A 151 -13.27 -26.54 -16.54
N SER A 152 -12.53 -27.53 -17.05
CA SER A 152 -12.50 -27.82 -18.49
C SER A 152 -13.86 -28.37 -18.89
N THR A 153 -14.62 -27.62 -19.69
CA THR A 153 -15.85 -28.10 -20.35
C THR A 153 -15.55 -28.90 -21.63
N LYS A 154 -14.27 -29.12 -21.96
CA LYS A 154 -13.89 -29.95 -23.11
C LYS A 154 -13.89 -31.42 -22.70
N HIS A 155 -14.89 -32.16 -23.18
CA HIS A 155 -14.83 -33.61 -23.28
C HIS A 155 -13.60 -33.99 -24.11
N VAL A 156 -12.70 -34.77 -23.52
CA VAL A 156 -11.59 -35.41 -24.24
C VAL A 156 -12.15 -36.73 -24.75
N ASP A 157 -12.43 -36.82 -26.03
CA ASP A 157 -12.75 -38.08 -26.68
C ASP A 157 -11.45 -38.89 -26.77
N TRP A 158 -11.38 -39.97 -26.00
CA TRP A 158 -10.32 -40.97 -26.11
C TRP A 158 -10.68 -41.94 -27.23
N PHE A 159 -9.85 -41.99 -28.28
CA PHE A 159 -9.83 -43.04 -29.30
C PHE A 159 -8.95 -44.21 -28.87
#